data_AF-A0A2K5DBF5-F1
#
_entry.id   AF-A0A2K5DBF5-F1
#
_cell.length_a   1.000
_cell.length_b   1.000
_cell.length_c   1.000
_cell.angle_alpha   90.00
_cell.angle_beta   90.00
_cell.angle_gamma   90.00
#
_symmetry.space_group_name_H-M   'P 1'
#
loop_
_entity.id
_entity.type
_entity.pdbx_description
1 polymer ?
#
loop_
_entity_poly.entity_id
_entity_poly.type
_entity_poly.pdbx_seq_one_letter_code
_entity_poly.pdbx_strand_id
1 'polypeptide(L)'
;MPGNRQPTVRSGNKPCSAPAMDPAGGGAWAHSRAALDRLEKLLRCSRCTNILREPVCLGGCEHIFCSNIFGLRPVDYTDDEDMKSLLLLPEKNESSSTSHCSVMNTGQRKDGPLVLIGSGLSSDQQKMLSELAAILKAKKCTEFDSTVTHVVVPGDAIQSTLKCMLGILNGCWILKFEWVKACLRRKVCEQEEKYEIPEGPQRSRLNREQLLPKLFDGCYFYLGGTFKHHPKDNLIKLVTAGGGQILSRKPKPDSDVTQTINTVAYHARPDSDQRFCTQYIIYEDLANYHPERVRQGKVWMAPSSWFIDCVMSFELLPLDS
;
A
#
# COMPACT_ATOMS: atom_id res chain seq x y z
N MET A 1 24.62 58.46 33.25
CA MET A 1 25.24 57.59 32.22
C MET A 1 25.41 56.17 32.79
N PRO A 2 24.45 55.26 32.58
CA PRO A 2 24.65 53.82 32.76
C PRO A 2 24.77 53.13 31.39
N GLY A 3 25.79 52.29 31.24
CA GLY A 3 26.16 51.62 30.00
C GLY A 3 25.15 50.57 29.53
N ASN A 4 24.93 50.57 28.21
CA ASN A 4 24.07 49.69 27.44
C ASN A 4 24.61 48.25 27.48
N ARG A 5 23.86 47.28 28.03
CA ARG A 5 24.17 45.83 27.92
C ARG A 5 23.25 45.20 26.89
N GLN A 6 23.78 44.86 25.71
CA GLN A 6 23.10 43.96 24.77
C GLN A 6 23.23 42.50 25.22
N PRO A 7 22.18 41.67 25.10
CA PRO A 7 22.27 40.24 25.36
C PRO A 7 22.94 39.51 24.17
N THR A 8 24.03 38.80 24.45
CA THR A 8 24.72 37.92 23.49
C THR A 8 23.96 36.60 23.31
N VAL A 9 23.44 36.35 22.11
CA VAL A 9 22.93 35.04 21.68
C VAL A 9 24.12 34.13 21.39
N ARG A 10 24.24 33.01 22.12
CA ARG A 10 25.23 31.96 21.82
C ARG A 10 24.68 31.08 20.69
N SER A 11 25.12 31.33 19.45
CA SER A 11 24.98 30.38 18.35
C SER A 11 25.94 29.20 18.58
N GLY A 12 25.39 28.00 18.75
CA GLY A 12 26.14 26.75 18.99
C GLY A 12 26.78 26.13 17.75
N ASN A 13 26.76 26.81 16.60
CA ASN A 13 27.38 26.31 15.37
C ASN A 13 28.70 27.04 15.11
N LYS A 14 29.75 26.66 15.83
CA LYS A 14 31.12 26.79 15.32
C LYS A 14 31.51 25.43 14.72
N PRO A 15 31.89 25.35 13.44
CA PRO A 15 32.47 24.12 12.91
C PRO A 15 33.73 23.80 13.72
N CYS A 16 33.79 22.62 14.34
CA CYS A 16 35.06 22.11 14.84
C CYS A 16 35.99 21.90 13.66
N SER A 17 37.23 22.38 13.78
CA SER A 17 38.31 22.02 12.86
C SER A 17 38.48 20.50 12.89
N ALA A 18 38.07 19.83 11.82
CA ALA A 18 38.33 18.42 11.64
C ALA A 18 39.86 18.21 11.61
N PRO A 19 40.40 17.16 12.25
CA PRO A 19 41.80 16.81 12.09
C PRO A 19 42.07 16.56 10.61
N ALA A 20 43.10 17.19 10.06
CA ALA A 20 43.57 16.89 8.71
C ALA A 20 44.00 15.42 8.69
N MET A 21 43.17 14.56 8.09
CA MET A 21 43.54 13.18 7.84
C MET A 21 44.51 13.14 6.67
N ASP A 22 45.66 12.53 6.91
CA ASP A 22 46.67 12.29 5.89
C ASP A 22 46.06 11.53 4.69
N PRO A 23 46.45 11.89 3.45
CA PRO A 23 45.88 11.28 2.26
C PRO A 23 46.37 9.83 2.15
N ALA A 24 45.51 8.88 2.53
CA ALA A 24 45.71 7.48 2.18
C ALA A 24 45.59 7.32 0.66
N GLY A 25 46.74 7.28 -0.05
CA GLY A 25 47.01 6.62 -1.33
C GLY A 25 46.08 6.77 -2.55
N GLY A 26 44.97 7.52 -2.47
CA GLY A 26 43.87 7.41 -3.42
C GLY A 26 43.12 8.72 -3.68
N GLY A 27 43.81 9.86 -3.59
CA GLY A 27 43.24 11.16 -3.90
C GLY A 27 42.13 11.63 -2.96
N ALA A 28 41.69 12.87 -3.12
CA ALA A 28 40.79 13.58 -2.20
C ALA A 28 39.40 12.93 -2.00
N TRP A 29 39.00 12.01 -2.89
CA TRP A 29 37.66 11.39 -2.91
C TRP A 29 37.67 9.86 -2.74
N ALA A 30 38.81 9.24 -2.38
CA ALA A 30 38.91 7.79 -2.22
C ALA A 30 37.82 7.22 -1.30
N HIS A 31 37.57 7.88 -0.18
CA HIS A 31 36.58 7.46 0.82
C HIS A 31 35.14 7.58 0.29
N SER A 32 34.80 8.69 -0.37
CA SER A 32 33.47 8.91 -0.96
C SER A 32 33.19 7.92 -2.10
N ARG A 33 34.19 7.64 -2.93
CA ARG A 33 34.10 6.64 -4.01
C ARG A 33 33.87 5.23 -3.44
N ALA A 34 34.63 4.86 -2.41
CA ALA A 34 34.45 3.58 -1.73
C ALA A 34 33.11 3.47 -0.96
N ALA A 35 32.50 4.59 -0.57
CA ALA A 35 31.17 4.61 0.04
C ALA A 35 30.08 4.45 -1.03
N LEU A 36 30.20 5.13 -2.17
CA LEU A 36 29.29 5.00 -3.32
C LEU A 36 29.29 3.58 -3.90
N ASP A 37 30.45 2.95 -4.07
CA ASP A 37 30.57 1.55 -4.52
C ASP A 37 29.85 0.57 -3.58
N ARG A 38 29.91 0.84 -2.27
CA ARG A 38 29.22 0.03 -1.25
C ARG A 38 27.72 0.24 -1.30
N LEU A 39 27.27 1.50 -1.45
CA LEU A 39 25.86 1.84 -1.60
C LEU A 39 25.28 1.20 -2.87
N GLU A 40 25.98 1.28 -4.00
CA GLU A 40 25.55 0.68 -5.26
C GLU A 40 25.34 -0.83 -5.15
N LYS A 41 26.26 -1.54 -4.47
CA LYS A 41 26.11 -2.98 -4.20
C LYS A 41 24.90 -3.31 -3.35
N LEU A 42 24.61 -2.49 -2.33
CA LEU A 42 23.42 -2.65 -1.48
C LEU A 42 22.12 -2.38 -2.25
N LEU A 43 22.16 -1.47 -3.22
CA LEU A 43 21.02 -1.15 -4.07
C LEU A 43 20.82 -2.15 -5.21
N ARG A 44 21.66 -3.18 -5.38
CA ARG A 44 21.46 -4.18 -6.45
C ARG A 44 20.44 -5.23 -6.04
N CYS A 45 19.47 -5.49 -6.91
CA CYS A 45 18.50 -6.56 -6.75
C CYS A 45 19.19 -7.93 -6.76
N SER A 46 18.93 -8.76 -5.74
CA SER A 46 19.52 -10.09 -5.57
C SER A 46 19.12 -11.11 -6.66
N ARG A 47 18.14 -10.78 -7.50
CA ARG A 47 17.66 -11.65 -8.60
C ARG A 47 18.13 -11.22 -9.97
N CYS A 48 17.97 -9.95 -10.32
CA CYS A 48 18.27 -9.45 -11.66
C CYS A 48 19.56 -8.61 -11.74
N THR A 49 20.25 -8.39 -10.62
CA THR A 49 21.52 -7.63 -10.49
C THR A 49 21.47 -6.15 -10.90
N ASN A 50 20.29 -5.65 -11.28
CA ASN A 50 20.04 -4.24 -11.58
C ASN A 50 20.06 -3.40 -10.30
N ILE A 51 20.57 -2.17 -10.43
CA ILE A 51 20.60 -1.19 -9.35
C ILE A 51 19.17 -0.61 -9.18
N LEU A 52 18.65 -0.64 -7.95
CA LEU A 52 17.42 -0.02 -7.50
C LEU A 52 17.53 1.48 -7.74
N ARG A 53 16.70 1.97 -8.67
CA ARG A 53 16.83 3.34 -9.19
C ARG A 53 16.23 4.40 -8.26
N GLU A 54 15.34 4.02 -7.33
CA GLU A 54 14.62 4.98 -6.44
C GLU A 54 14.36 4.43 -5.01
N PRO A 55 15.38 4.24 -4.16
CA PRO A 55 15.23 3.65 -2.81
C PRO A 55 14.77 4.62 -1.71
N VAL A 56 13.84 4.21 -0.82
CA VAL A 56 13.52 4.88 0.46
C VAL A 56 13.23 3.88 1.60
N CYS A 57 13.53 4.28 2.85
CA CYS A 57 13.34 3.46 4.07
C CYS A 57 12.13 3.90 4.90
N LEU A 58 11.18 3.00 5.15
CA LEU A 58 10.04 3.21 6.05
C LEU A 58 10.16 2.43 7.37
N GLY A 59 11.34 2.43 7.99
CA GLY A 59 11.55 2.08 9.42
C GLY A 59 11.01 0.74 9.95
N GLY A 60 10.46 -0.14 9.11
CA GLY A 60 9.71 -1.33 9.55
C GLY A 60 9.75 -2.54 8.59
N CYS A 61 10.33 -2.42 7.39
CA CYS A 61 10.67 -3.54 6.50
C CYS A 61 11.66 -3.12 5.39
N GLU A 62 12.35 -4.08 4.75
CA GLU A 62 13.40 -3.89 3.74
C GLU A 62 12.89 -3.61 2.29
N HIS A 63 11.72 -2.99 2.12
CA HIS A 63 11.10 -2.79 0.81
C HIS A 63 10.99 -1.30 0.42
N ILE A 64 11.16 -1.02 -0.87
CA ILE A 64 11.21 0.32 -1.48
C ILE A 64 9.95 0.57 -2.31
N PHE A 65 9.25 1.69 -2.06
CA PHE A 65 8.04 2.13 -2.76
C PHE A 65 8.24 3.55 -3.30
N CYS A 66 7.69 3.87 -4.48
CA CYS A 66 7.84 5.17 -5.17
C CYS A 66 6.77 6.19 -4.72
N SER A 67 7.21 7.33 -4.20
CA SER A 67 6.44 8.45 -3.59
C SER A 67 6.04 8.21 -2.13
N ASN A 68 6.35 9.18 -1.26
CA ASN A 68 5.89 9.13 0.13
C ASN A 68 4.43 9.57 0.27
N ILE A 69 3.89 9.54 1.50
CA ILE A 69 2.50 9.94 1.78
C ILE A 69 2.15 11.37 1.37
N PHE A 70 3.13 12.24 1.12
CA PHE A 70 2.95 13.62 0.64
C PHE A 70 3.05 13.75 -0.89
N GLY A 71 3.23 12.63 -1.60
CA GLY A 71 3.42 12.62 -3.04
C GLY A 71 4.79 13.11 -3.49
N LEU A 72 5.70 13.33 -2.54
CA LEU A 72 7.05 13.78 -2.81
C LEU A 72 7.95 12.58 -3.11
N ARG A 73 8.70 12.69 -4.19
CA ARG A 73 9.76 11.79 -4.61
C ARG A 73 11.09 12.24 -3.98
N PRO A 74 12.11 11.38 -3.94
CA PRO A 74 13.45 11.77 -3.45
C PRO A 74 14.02 13.02 -4.14
N VAL A 75 13.74 13.22 -5.43
CA VAL A 75 14.15 14.44 -6.17
C VAL A 75 13.52 15.72 -5.62
N ASP A 76 12.31 15.64 -5.08
CA ASP A 76 11.56 16.82 -4.61
C ASP A 76 12.09 17.37 -3.26
N TYR A 77 13.07 16.69 -2.65
CA TYR A 77 13.68 17.07 -1.36
C TYR A 77 15.06 17.73 -1.47
N THR A 78 15.60 17.89 -2.68
CA THR A 78 16.91 18.48 -2.89
C THR A 78 16.84 19.73 -3.79
N ASP A 79 17.52 20.80 -3.38
CA ASP A 79 17.65 22.02 -4.16
C ASP A 79 18.94 22.03 -5.02
N ASP A 80 19.81 21.03 -4.85
CA ASP A 80 21.08 20.90 -5.53
C ASP A 80 20.88 20.32 -6.95
N GLU A 81 21.28 21.07 -7.97
CA GLU A 81 21.06 20.72 -9.38
C GLU A 81 21.86 19.48 -9.81
N ASP A 82 23.05 19.24 -9.24
CA ASP A 82 23.82 18.02 -9.52
C ASP A 82 23.10 16.81 -8.91
N MET A 83 22.59 16.95 -7.68
CA MET A 83 21.80 15.91 -7.02
C MET A 83 20.47 15.64 -7.74
N LYS A 84 19.80 16.69 -8.24
CA LYS A 84 18.57 16.54 -9.06
C LYS A 84 18.85 15.78 -10.35
N SER A 85 19.95 16.07 -11.04
CA SER A 85 20.32 15.39 -12.29
C SER A 85 20.61 13.89 -12.12
N LEU A 86 21.07 13.47 -10.94
CA LEU A 86 21.28 12.06 -10.59
C LEU A 86 19.96 11.34 -10.23
N LEU A 87 19.02 12.08 -9.64
CA LEU A 87 17.70 11.56 -9.21
C LEU A 87 16.65 11.63 -10.33
N LEU A 88 16.83 12.52 -11.31
CA LEU A 88 16.03 12.59 -12.54
C LEU A 88 16.68 11.69 -13.60
N LEU A 89 16.06 10.53 -13.86
CA LEU A 89 16.48 9.71 -14.99
C LEU A 89 16.15 10.43 -16.31
N PRO A 90 16.98 10.28 -17.37
CA PRO A 90 16.72 10.92 -18.65
C PRO A 90 15.37 10.46 -19.23
N GLU A 91 14.51 11.42 -19.57
CA GLU A 91 13.28 11.19 -20.31
C GLU A 91 13.64 10.59 -21.67
N LYS A 92 13.34 9.30 -21.87
CA LYS A 92 13.25 8.78 -23.23
C LYS A 92 11.93 9.28 -23.80
N ASN A 93 12.04 10.30 -24.65
CA ASN A 93 10.98 10.74 -25.55
C ASN A 93 10.35 9.54 -26.27
N GLU A 94 9.02 9.54 -26.28
CA GLU A 94 8.11 8.72 -27.07
C GLU A 94 8.60 8.54 -28.51
N SER A 95 8.89 7.29 -28.90
CA SER A 95 8.81 6.68 -30.25
C SER A 95 9.81 5.53 -30.40
N SER A 96 9.65 4.48 -29.61
CA SER A 96 10.19 3.17 -29.99
C SER A 96 9.39 2.11 -29.27
N SER A 97 8.62 1.37 -30.07
CA SER A 97 7.99 0.08 -29.80
C SER A 97 8.31 -0.46 -28.42
N THR A 98 7.35 -0.38 -27.51
CA THR A 98 7.36 -1.15 -26.27
C THR A 98 7.44 -2.61 -26.68
N SER A 99 8.66 -3.14 -26.80
CA SER A 99 8.89 -4.53 -26.50
C SER A 99 8.42 -4.65 -25.06
N HIS A 100 7.16 -5.06 -24.88
CA HIS A 100 6.77 -5.74 -23.67
C HIS A 100 7.85 -6.79 -23.46
N CYS A 101 8.75 -6.57 -22.51
CA CYS A 101 9.39 -7.66 -21.85
C CYS A 101 8.25 -8.38 -21.13
N SER A 102 7.56 -9.25 -21.86
CA SER A 102 6.82 -10.37 -21.29
C SER A 102 7.87 -11.27 -20.66
N VAL A 103 8.46 -10.79 -19.56
CA VAL A 103 9.05 -11.69 -18.59
C VAL A 103 7.85 -12.47 -18.11
N MET A 104 7.69 -13.67 -18.65
CA MET A 104 6.86 -14.69 -18.06
C MET A 104 7.39 -14.87 -16.65
N ASN A 105 6.77 -14.18 -15.70
CA ASN A 105 6.99 -14.42 -14.29
C ASN A 105 6.30 -15.77 -14.04
N THR A 106 7.00 -16.86 -14.36
CA THR A 106 6.63 -18.18 -13.87
C THR A 106 6.65 -18.05 -12.36
N GLY A 107 5.46 -17.94 -11.76
CA GLY A 107 5.23 -17.57 -10.37
C GLY A 107 6.21 -18.25 -9.42
N GLN A 108 7.26 -17.55 -9.04
CA GLN A 108 8.12 -18.01 -7.97
C GLN A 108 7.37 -17.73 -6.67
N ARG A 109 6.70 -18.78 -6.17
CA ARG A 109 6.06 -18.81 -4.86
C ARG A 109 7.04 -18.26 -3.83
N LYS A 110 6.58 -17.33 -2.99
CA LYS A 110 7.32 -17.01 -1.75
C LYS A 110 7.30 -18.29 -0.92
N ASP A 111 8.46 -18.83 -0.56
CA ASP A 111 8.68 -20.05 0.26
C ASP A 111 8.16 -19.93 1.71
N GLY A 112 7.11 -19.14 1.94
CA GLY A 112 6.50 -18.94 3.24
C GLY A 112 5.48 -20.02 3.59
N PRO A 113 5.17 -20.21 4.89
CA PRO A 113 4.15 -21.16 5.33
C PRO A 113 2.77 -20.76 4.79
N LEU A 114 2.08 -21.73 4.22
CA LEU A 114 0.71 -21.54 3.72
C LEU A 114 -0.26 -21.43 4.90
N VAL A 115 -1.11 -20.40 4.86
CA VAL A 115 -2.21 -20.18 5.82
C VAL A 115 -3.51 -20.01 5.04
N LEU A 116 -4.42 -20.97 5.23
CA LEU A 116 -5.68 -21.11 4.51
C LEU A 116 -6.86 -20.69 5.40
N ILE A 117 -7.84 -19.99 4.82
CA ILE A 117 -9.12 -19.69 5.46
C ILE A 117 -10.26 -19.88 4.46
N GLY A 118 -11.42 -20.35 4.93
CA GLY A 118 -12.63 -20.45 4.14
C GLY A 118 -13.59 -19.30 4.42
N SER A 119 -14.15 -18.68 3.38
CA SER A 119 -15.22 -17.69 3.51
C SER A 119 -16.51 -18.18 2.85
N GLY A 120 -17.61 -18.23 3.60
CA GLY A 120 -18.91 -18.69 3.08
C GLY A 120 -18.97 -20.17 2.68
N LEU A 121 -18.00 -20.99 3.10
CA LEU A 121 -17.96 -22.42 2.79
C LEU A 121 -18.95 -23.22 3.65
N SER A 122 -19.58 -24.24 3.06
CA SER A 122 -20.39 -25.22 3.79
C SER A 122 -19.55 -26.06 4.76
N SER A 123 -20.19 -26.76 5.70
CA SER A 123 -19.50 -27.63 6.66
C SER A 123 -18.64 -28.71 5.98
N ASP A 124 -19.10 -29.26 4.85
CA ASP A 124 -18.35 -30.29 4.12
C ASP A 124 -17.21 -29.67 3.30
N GLN A 125 -17.40 -28.48 2.74
CA GLN A 125 -16.32 -27.71 2.13
C GLN A 125 -15.24 -27.32 3.14
N GLN A 126 -15.63 -26.97 4.37
CA GLN A 126 -14.71 -26.69 5.46
C GLN A 126 -13.89 -27.93 5.86
N LYS A 127 -14.49 -29.12 5.87
CA LYS A 127 -13.77 -30.39 6.12
C LYS A 127 -12.76 -30.68 5.02
N MET A 128 -13.16 -30.54 3.75
CA MET A 128 -12.25 -30.70 2.60
C MET A 128 -11.06 -29.72 2.67
N LEU A 129 -11.30 -28.46 3.07
CA LEU A 129 -10.23 -27.50 3.27
C LEU A 129 -9.29 -27.88 4.43
N SER A 130 -9.81 -28.47 5.51
CA SER A 130 -8.98 -29.01 6.60
C SER A 130 -8.12 -30.18 6.14
N GLU A 131 -8.69 -31.10 5.36
CA GLU A 131 -7.93 -32.22 4.77
C GLU A 131 -6.80 -31.70 3.87
N LEU A 132 -7.11 -30.70 3.03
CA LEU A 132 -6.11 -30.09 2.17
C LEU A 132 -4.99 -29.43 2.97
N ALA A 133 -5.33 -28.70 4.04
CA ALA A 133 -4.35 -28.07 4.91
C ALA A 133 -3.35 -29.09 5.47
N ALA A 134 -3.83 -30.28 5.89
CA ALA A 134 -2.96 -31.36 6.36
C ALA A 134 -2.03 -31.89 5.25
N ILE A 135 -2.53 -32.09 4.03
CA ILE A 135 -1.74 -32.57 2.88
C ILE A 135 -0.64 -31.57 2.50
N LEU A 136 -0.97 -30.28 2.47
CA LEU A 136 -0.04 -29.21 2.11
C LEU A 136 0.85 -28.76 3.28
N LYS A 137 0.70 -29.36 4.47
CA LYS A 137 1.33 -28.90 5.72
C LYS A 137 1.10 -27.41 5.99
N ALA A 138 -0.09 -26.94 5.63
CA ALA A 138 -0.54 -25.56 5.80
C ALA A 138 -1.30 -25.39 7.12
N LYS A 139 -1.32 -24.17 7.66
CA LYS A 139 -2.19 -23.80 8.78
C LYS A 139 -3.59 -23.49 8.24
N LYS A 140 -4.63 -23.95 8.93
CA LYS A 140 -6.01 -23.52 8.68
C LYS A 140 -6.48 -22.59 9.81
N CYS A 141 -7.04 -21.45 9.46
CA CYS A 141 -7.63 -20.50 10.41
C CYS A 141 -9.16 -20.42 10.26
N THR A 142 -9.85 -20.06 11.34
CA THR A 142 -11.30 -19.76 11.35
C THR A 142 -11.57 -18.26 11.25
N GLU A 143 -10.74 -17.46 11.92
CA GLU A 143 -10.74 -16.01 11.90
C GLU A 143 -9.59 -15.48 11.04
N PHE A 144 -9.78 -14.29 10.46
CA PHE A 144 -8.79 -13.67 9.59
C PHE A 144 -7.71 -12.96 10.42
N ASP A 145 -6.45 -13.16 10.04
CA ASP A 145 -5.29 -12.41 10.52
C ASP A 145 -4.38 -12.01 9.34
N SER A 146 -3.37 -11.16 9.58
CA SER A 146 -2.44 -10.70 8.53
C SER A 146 -1.48 -11.78 8.00
N THR A 147 -1.45 -12.96 8.62
CA THR A 147 -0.65 -14.11 8.17
C THR A 147 -1.36 -14.97 7.13
N VAL A 148 -2.67 -14.79 6.97
CA VAL A 148 -3.47 -15.48 5.95
C VAL A 148 -2.88 -15.23 4.56
N THR A 149 -2.72 -16.31 3.80
CA THR A 149 -2.18 -16.29 2.44
C THR A 149 -3.23 -16.61 1.38
N HIS A 150 -4.21 -17.45 1.73
CA HIS A 150 -5.23 -17.95 0.81
C HIS A 150 -6.61 -17.88 1.47
N VAL A 151 -7.55 -17.24 0.78
CA VAL A 151 -8.97 -17.22 1.11
C VAL A 151 -9.73 -18.03 0.05
N VAL A 152 -10.41 -19.08 0.46
CA VAL A 152 -11.19 -19.94 -0.43
C VAL A 152 -12.68 -19.58 -0.34
N VAL A 153 -13.30 -19.35 -1.50
CA VAL A 153 -14.73 -19.04 -1.66
C VAL A 153 -15.48 -20.22 -2.31
N PRO A 154 -16.80 -20.39 -2.06
CA PRO A 154 -17.52 -21.59 -2.48
C PRO A 154 -17.76 -21.70 -4.00
N GLY A 155 -17.66 -20.61 -4.75
CA GLY A 155 -17.96 -20.56 -6.19
C GLY A 155 -17.16 -19.52 -6.95
N ASP A 156 -17.66 -19.13 -8.13
CA ASP A 156 -16.93 -18.29 -9.10
C ASP A 156 -16.98 -16.78 -8.83
N ALA A 157 -17.84 -16.33 -7.92
CA ALA A 157 -18.03 -14.91 -7.62
C ALA A 157 -17.45 -14.52 -6.25
N ILE A 158 -16.87 -13.32 -6.17
CA ILE A 158 -16.41 -12.75 -4.89
C ILE A 158 -17.62 -12.58 -3.97
N GLN A 159 -17.49 -13.08 -2.75
CA GLN A 159 -18.48 -12.87 -1.71
C GLN A 159 -18.17 -11.57 -0.95
N SER A 160 -19.16 -10.68 -0.80
CA SER A 160 -19.04 -9.45 0.02
C SER A 160 -19.07 -9.76 1.52
N THR A 161 -18.05 -10.51 1.97
CA THR A 161 -17.86 -10.91 3.36
C THR A 161 -16.62 -10.23 3.92
N LEU A 162 -16.59 -10.03 5.24
CA LEU A 162 -15.43 -9.43 5.91
C LEU A 162 -14.12 -10.18 5.62
N LYS A 163 -14.15 -11.52 5.61
CA LYS A 163 -12.97 -12.37 5.33
C LYS A 163 -12.44 -12.17 3.91
N CYS A 164 -13.32 -12.09 2.91
CA CYS A 164 -12.91 -11.81 1.54
C CYS A 164 -12.35 -10.40 1.39
N MET A 165 -13.03 -9.39 1.93
CA MET A 165 -12.57 -8.00 1.85
C MET A 165 -11.22 -7.80 2.55
N LEU A 166 -11.01 -8.41 3.73
CA LEU A 166 -9.71 -8.39 4.40
C LEU A 166 -8.64 -9.14 3.59
N GLY A 167 -9.00 -10.26 2.96
CA GLY A 167 -8.11 -10.98 2.05
C GLY A 167 -7.69 -10.13 0.85
N ILE A 168 -8.63 -9.42 0.23
CA ILE A 168 -8.36 -8.48 -0.86
C ILE A 168 -7.41 -7.40 -0.34
N LEU A 169 -7.71 -6.67 0.73
CA LEU A 169 -6.84 -5.59 1.22
C LEU A 169 -5.44 -6.05 1.67
N ASN A 170 -5.27 -7.34 1.95
CA ASN A 170 -3.97 -7.94 2.23
C ASN A 170 -3.32 -8.58 0.99
N GLY A 171 -3.86 -8.43 -0.22
CA GLY A 171 -3.31 -9.05 -1.43
C GLY A 171 -3.14 -10.57 -1.31
N CYS A 172 -4.06 -11.25 -0.61
CA CYS A 172 -4.10 -12.70 -0.51
C CYS A 172 -4.60 -13.32 -1.82
N TRP A 173 -4.30 -14.60 -2.04
CA TRP A 173 -4.97 -15.37 -3.07
C TRP A 173 -6.44 -15.56 -2.70
N ILE A 174 -7.35 -15.08 -3.56
CA ILE A 174 -8.79 -15.35 -3.42
C ILE A 174 -9.15 -16.40 -4.46
N LEU A 175 -9.40 -17.63 -4.02
CA LEU A 175 -9.50 -18.79 -4.89
C LEU A 175 -10.89 -19.44 -4.86
N LYS A 176 -11.31 -19.92 -6.03
CA LYS A 176 -12.49 -20.79 -6.20
C LYS A 176 -12.31 -22.10 -5.46
N PHE A 177 -13.41 -22.70 -4.99
CA PHE A 177 -13.37 -23.98 -4.29
C PHE A 177 -12.83 -25.14 -5.16
N GLU A 178 -12.89 -24.99 -6.48
CA GLU A 178 -12.31 -25.90 -7.48
C GLU A 178 -10.81 -26.12 -7.26
N TRP A 179 -10.09 -25.12 -6.75
CA TRP A 179 -8.68 -25.26 -6.36
C TRP A 179 -8.51 -26.32 -5.28
N VAL A 180 -9.36 -26.31 -4.25
CA VAL A 180 -9.32 -27.32 -3.18
C VAL A 180 -9.57 -28.71 -3.75
N LYS A 181 -10.60 -28.86 -4.60
CA LYS A 181 -10.91 -30.14 -5.26
C LYS A 181 -9.76 -30.63 -6.13
N ALA A 182 -9.05 -29.73 -6.81
CA ALA A 182 -7.92 -30.09 -7.68
C ALA A 182 -6.69 -30.51 -6.87
N CYS A 183 -6.35 -29.75 -5.83
CA CYS A 183 -5.25 -30.06 -4.93
C CYS A 183 -5.46 -31.39 -4.19
N LEU A 184 -6.69 -31.66 -3.71
CA LEU A 184 -7.02 -32.93 -3.05
C LEU A 184 -6.88 -34.14 -3.98
N ARG A 185 -7.26 -33.99 -5.26
CA ARG A 185 -7.15 -35.06 -6.27
C ARG A 185 -5.72 -35.40 -6.63
N ARG A 186 -4.87 -34.38 -6.78
CA ARG A 186 -3.48 -34.55 -7.21
C ARG A 186 -2.48 -34.63 -6.04
N LYS A 187 -2.95 -34.36 -4.82
CA LYS A 187 -2.16 -34.32 -3.57
C LYS A 187 -0.98 -33.35 -3.66
N VAL A 188 -1.12 -32.28 -4.43
CA VAL A 188 -0.14 -31.20 -4.60
C VAL A 188 -0.81 -29.84 -4.54
N CYS A 189 -0.06 -28.79 -4.22
CA CYS A 189 -0.56 -27.42 -4.30
C CYS A 189 -0.63 -27.01 -5.78
N GLU A 190 -1.83 -27.06 -6.36
CA GLU A 190 -2.08 -26.62 -7.73
C GLU A 190 -1.78 -25.13 -7.90
N GLN A 191 -1.46 -24.76 -9.13
CA GLN A 191 -1.16 -23.39 -9.50
C GLN A 191 -2.38 -22.48 -9.25
N GLU A 192 -2.18 -21.51 -8.37
CA GLU A 192 -3.21 -20.64 -7.80
C GLU A 192 -3.87 -19.74 -8.86
N GLU A 193 -3.10 -19.22 -9.82
CA GLU A 193 -3.59 -18.30 -10.86
C GLU A 193 -4.74 -18.87 -11.70
N LYS A 194 -4.79 -20.20 -11.86
CA LYS A 194 -5.85 -20.88 -12.64
C LYS A 194 -7.22 -20.83 -11.95
N TYR A 195 -7.23 -20.59 -10.65
CA TYR A 195 -8.42 -20.63 -9.81
C TYR A 195 -8.66 -19.30 -9.09
N GLU A 196 -7.83 -18.29 -9.37
CA GLU A 196 -7.96 -16.94 -8.82
C GLU A 196 -9.25 -16.28 -9.32
N ILE A 197 -9.93 -15.59 -8.43
CA ILE A 197 -11.06 -14.75 -8.80
C ILE A 197 -10.52 -13.47 -9.46
N PRO A 198 -10.96 -13.10 -10.67
CA PRO A 198 -10.39 -11.96 -11.41
C PRO A 198 -10.78 -10.61 -10.79
N GLU A 199 -10.33 -9.52 -11.41
CA GLU A 199 -10.61 -8.13 -11.05
C GLU A 199 -9.95 -7.67 -9.74
N GLY A 200 -10.73 -7.31 -8.71
CA GLY A 200 -10.20 -6.70 -7.48
C GLY A 200 -9.17 -7.56 -6.73
N PRO A 201 -9.46 -8.85 -6.45
CA PRO A 201 -8.50 -9.75 -5.83
C PRO A 201 -7.16 -9.83 -6.57
N GLN A 202 -7.21 -10.06 -7.88
CA GLN A 202 -6.02 -10.19 -8.72
C GLN A 202 -5.20 -8.89 -8.73
N ARG A 203 -5.85 -7.73 -8.88
CA ARG A 203 -5.19 -6.43 -8.83
C ARG A 203 -4.53 -6.18 -7.49
N SER A 204 -5.19 -6.53 -6.39
CA SER A 204 -4.62 -6.36 -5.07
C SER A 204 -3.40 -7.26 -4.83
N ARG A 205 -3.47 -8.53 -5.22
CA ARG A 205 -2.34 -9.44 -5.13
C ARG A 205 -1.14 -8.91 -5.93
N LEU A 206 -1.36 -8.50 -7.18
CA LEU A 206 -0.31 -7.94 -8.03
C LEU A 206 0.28 -6.64 -7.45
N ASN A 207 -0.56 -5.77 -6.88
CA ASN A 207 -0.14 -4.56 -6.19
C ASN A 207 0.78 -4.89 -5.00
N ARG A 208 0.42 -5.90 -4.18
CA ARG A 208 1.25 -6.35 -3.05
C ARG A 208 2.56 -7.01 -3.50
N GLU A 209 2.54 -7.79 -4.58
CA GLU A 209 3.75 -8.43 -5.13
C GLU A 209 4.76 -7.42 -5.65
N GLN A 210 4.26 -6.36 -6.28
CA GLN A 210 5.07 -5.23 -6.73
C GLN A 210 5.52 -4.32 -5.60
N LEU A 211 5.08 -4.60 -4.36
CA LEU A 211 5.35 -3.74 -3.22
C LEU A 211 4.90 -2.32 -3.58
N LEU A 212 3.60 -2.14 -3.81
CA LEU A 212 2.96 -0.85 -4.01
C LEU A 212 2.06 -0.46 -2.81
N PRO A 213 1.78 0.84 -2.60
CA PRO A 213 0.99 1.29 -1.44
C PRO A 213 -0.38 0.61 -1.38
N LYS A 214 -0.90 0.44 -0.16
CA LYS A 214 -2.23 -0.16 0.04
C LYS A 214 -3.33 0.75 -0.49
N LEU A 215 -4.52 0.18 -0.71
CA LEU A 215 -5.64 0.84 -1.38
C LEU A 215 -5.96 2.24 -0.84
N PHE A 216 -5.96 2.38 0.49
CA PHE A 216 -6.33 3.61 1.18
C PHE A 216 -5.13 4.33 1.80
N ASP A 217 -3.92 4.07 1.30
CA ASP A 217 -2.73 4.81 1.70
C ASP A 217 -2.92 6.31 1.46
N GLY A 218 -2.56 7.13 2.46
CA GLY A 218 -2.77 8.58 2.44
C GLY A 218 -4.22 9.05 2.66
N CYS A 219 -5.18 8.15 2.86
CA CYS A 219 -6.60 8.47 3.07
C CYS A 219 -7.02 8.45 4.54
N TYR A 220 -7.99 9.30 4.88
CA TYR A 220 -8.54 9.47 6.22
C TYR A 220 -10.06 9.25 6.24
N PHE A 221 -10.57 8.50 7.21
CA PHE A 221 -11.97 8.11 7.29
C PHE A 221 -12.57 8.48 8.64
N TYR A 222 -13.66 9.25 8.61
CA TYR A 222 -14.53 9.46 9.75
C TYR A 222 -15.82 8.66 9.55
N LEU A 223 -16.13 7.76 10.49
CA LEU A 223 -17.34 6.94 10.45
C LEU A 223 -18.47 7.65 11.21
N GLY A 224 -19.31 8.38 10.49
CA GLY A 224 -20.38 9.21 11.01
C GLY A 224 -21.72 8.47 11.14
N GLY A 225 -22.39 8.64 12.28
CA GLY A 225 -23.72 8.08 12.51
C GLY A 225 -23.73 6.63 12.99
N THR A 226 -24.86 5.97 12.78
CA THR A 226 -25.11 4.57 13.14
C THR A 226 -25.01 3.69 11.90
N PHE A 227 -24.49 2.47 12.08
CA PHE A 227 -24.32 1.50 11.00
C PHE A 227 -24.99 0.18 11.38
N LYS A 228 -26.00 -0.23 10.59
CA LYS A 228 -26.77 -1.46 10.75
C LYS A 228 -26.32 -2.55 9.78
N HIS A 229 -26.17 -2.21 8.50
CA HIS A 229 -25.80 -3.14 7.43
C HIS A 229 -24.30 -3.42 7.42
N HIS A 230 -23.50 -2.37 7.63
CA HIS A 230 -22.03 -2.47 7.66
C HIS A 230 -21.51 -2.13 9.07
N PRO A 231 -21.46 -3.09 10.01
CA PRO A 231 -21.06 -2.82 11.39
C PRO A 231 -19.79 -1.97 11.48
N LYS A 232 -19.83 -0.95 12.34
CA LYS A 232 -18.74 0.04 12.45
C LYS A 232 -17.38 -0.60 12.70
N ASP A 233 -17.32 -1.65 13.52
CA ASP A 233 -16.08 -2.38 13.82
C ASP A 233 -15.49 -3.07 12.58
N ASN A 234 -16.35 -3.54 11.67
CA ASN A 234 -15.90 -4.13 10.40
C ASN A 234 -15.29 -3.06 9.50
N LEU A 235 -15.92 -1.88 9.40
CA LEU A 235 -15.38 -0.75 8.64
C LEU A 235 -14.03 -0.30 9.20
N ILE A 236 -13.87 -0.21 10.52
CA ILE A 236 -12.58 0.12 11.17
C ILE A 236 -11.49 -0.88 10.79
N LYS A 237 -11.80 -2.19 10.85
CA LYS A 237 -10.86 -3.25 10.43
C LYS A 237 -10.47 -3.12 8.97
N LEU A 238 -11.42 -2.82 8.08
CA LEU A 238 -11.17 -2.65 6.66
C LEU A 238 -10.32 -1.41 6.36
N VAL A 239 -10.65 -0.26 6.95
CA VAL A 239 -9.85 0.97 6.79
C VAL A 239 -8.40 0.71 7.20
N THR A 240 -8.20 0.09 8.37
CA THR A 240 -6.86 -0.22 8.89
C THR A 240 -6.12 -1.23 8.02
N ALA A 241 -6.80 -2.30 7.58
CA ALA A 241 -6.20 -3.31 6.71
C ALA A 241 -5.77 -2.72 5.36
N GLY A 242 -6.55 -1.79 4.82
CA GLY A 242 -6.29 -1.07 3.57
C GLY A 242 -5.32 0.10 3.68
N GLY A 243 -4.73 0.37 4.85
CA GLY A 243 -3.73 1.43 5.04
C GLY A 243 -4.30 2.83 5.29
N GLY A 244 -5.61 2.97 5.44
CA GLY A 244 -6.25 4.24 5.78
C GLY A 244 -6.22 4.53 7.27
N GLN A 245 -6.47 5.79 7.63
CA GLN A 245 -6.47 6.26 9.02
C GLN A 245 -7.87 6.61 9.51
N ILE A 246 -8.24 6.15 10.71
CA ILE A 246 -9.54 6.49 11.32
C ILE A 246 -9.44 7.82 12.06
N LEU A 247 -10.34 8.75 11.75
CA LEU A 247 -10.53 10.00 12.46
C LEU A 247 -11.50 9.82 13.63
N SER A 248 -11.08 10.26 14.82
CA SER A 248 -11.92 10.21 16.03
C SER A 248 -12.96 11.33 16.08
N ARG A 249 -12.72 12.43 15.36
CA ARG A 249 -13.61 13.60 15.30
C ARG A 249 -13.99 13.88 13.85
N LYS A 250 -15.20 14.40 13.65
CA LYS A 250 -15.68 14.80 12.32
C LYS A 250 -14.75 15.89 11.77
N PRO A 251 -14.17 15.72 10.57
CA PRO A 251 -13.35 16.75 9.96
C PRO A 251 -14.23 17.96 9.62
N LYS A 252 -13.71 19.15 9.93
CA LYS A 252 -14.37 20.43 9.67
C LYS A 252 -13.79 21.03 8.40
N PRO A 253 -14.54 21.14 7.29
CA PRO A 253 -14.00 21.59 6.01
C PRO A 253 -13.35 22.98 6.04
N ASP A 254 -13.76 23.83 6.97
CA ASP A 254 -13.29 25.20 7.19
C ASP A 254 -12.09 25.29 8.14
N SER A 255 -11.64 24.18 8.73
CA SER A 255 -10.54 24.18 9.68
C SER A 255 -9.19 24.10 8.99
N ASP A 256 -8.28 25.00 9.36
CA ASP A 256 -6.88 25.03 8.90
C ASP A 256 -6.18 23.67 9.05
N VAL A 257 -6.49 22.91 10.10
CA VAL A 257 -5.92 21.57 10.32
C VAL A 257 -6.33 20.61 9.20
N THR A 258 -7.58 20.67 8.73
CA THR A 258 -8.03 19.79 7.64
C THR A 258 -7.52 20.24 6.28
N GLN A 259 -7.25 21.53 6.11
CA GLN A 259 -6.77 22.12 4.87
C GLN A 259 -5.26 21.97 4.71
N THR A 260 -4.51 21.94 5.81
CA THR A 260 -3.05 21.73 5.82
C THR A 260 -2.64 20.26 5.65
N ILE A 261 -3.58 19.30 5.69
CA ILE A 261 -3.29 17.91 5.31
C ILE A 261 -2.88 17.87 3.84
N ASN A 262 -1.62 17.52 3.60
CA ASN A 262 -1.03 17.45 2.27
C ASN A 262 -0.71 16.01 1.87
N THR A 263 -1.57 15.05 2.24
CA THR A 263 -1.39 13.66 1.83
C THR A 263 -1.94 13.43 0.43
N VAL A 264 -1.35 12.47 -0.27
CA VAL A 264 -1.85 12.03 -1.57
C VAL A 264 -2.38 10.60 -1.50
N ALA A 265 -3.47 10.33 -2.21
CA ALA A 265 -4.01 8.99 -2.36
C ALA A 265 -3.38 8.29 -3.57
N TYR A 266 -2.50 7.31 -3.35
CA TYR A 266 -1.77 6.61 -4.42
C TYR A 266 -2.70 6.03 -5.51
N HIS A 267 -3.82 5.46 -5.08
CA HIS A 267 -4.81 4.79 -5.95
C HIS A 267 -5.86 5.74 -6.56
N ALA A 268 -5.82 7.03 -6.24
CA ALA A 268 -6.64 8.01 -6.96
C ALA A 268 -6.11 8.20 -8.39
N ARG A 269 -7.03 8.43 -9.33
CA ARG A 269 -6.65 8.81 -10.70
C ARG A 269 -5.86 10.13 -10.67
N PRO A 270 -4.84 10.31 -11.53
CA PRO A 270 -3.97 11.49 -11.50
C PRO A 270 -4.71 12.83 -11.69
N ASP A 271 -5.81 12.80 -12.41
CA ASP A 271 -6.68 13.93 -12.74
C ASP A 271 -7.86 14.12 -11.76
N SER A 272 -8.02 13.22 -10.78
CA SER A 272 -9.11 13.29 -9.81
C SER A 272 -8.75 14.18 -8.61
N ASP A 273 -9.73 14.95 -8.14
CA ASP A 273 -9.66 15.68 -6.87
C ASP A 273 -9.35 14.76 -5.69
N GLN A 274 -9.75 13.48 -5.75
CA GLN A 274 -9.47 12.47 -4.71
C GLN A 274 -7.98 12.24 -4.50
N ARG A 275 -7.12 12.66 -5.44
CA ARG A 275 -5.67 12.60 -5.28
C ARG A 275 -5.18 13.44 -4.11
N PHE A 276 -5.79 14.61 -3.87
CA PHE A 276 -5.38 15.57 -2.84
C PHE A 276 -6.48 15.88 -1.80
N CYS A 277 -7.74 15.55 -2.13
CA CYS A 277 -8.87 15.59 -1.21
C CYS A 277 -9.05 14.19 -0.63
N THR A 278 -8.26 13.85 0.39
CA THR A 278 -8.09 12.47 0.89
C THR A 278 -8.90 12.15 2.16
N GLN A 279 -9.81 13.04 2.57
CA GLN A 279 -10.63 12.86 3.77
C GLN A 279 -12.05 12.45 3.40
N TYR A 280 -12.58 11.43 4.06
CA TYR A 280 -13.89 10.85 3.77
C TYR A 280 -14.74 10.76 5.04
N ILE A 281 -15.94 11.34 4.99
CA ILE A 281 -17.00 11.10 5.96
C ILE A 281 -17.86 9.97 5.40
N ILE A 282 -17.74 8.80 6.02
CA ILE A 282 -18.53 7.63 5.66
C ILE A 282 -19.84 7.67 6.46
N TYR A 283 -20.95 7.55 5.74
CA TYR A 283 -22.28 7.39 6.32
C TYR A 283 -22.91 6.08 5.84
N GLU A 284 -23.89 5.55 6.57
CA GLU A 284 -24.64 4.39 6.09
C GLU A 284 -25.65 4.81 5.03
N ASP A 285 -25.68 4.06 3.91
CA ASP A 285 -26.65 4.25 2.83
C ASP A 285 -28.07 3.94 3.35
N LEU A 286 -28.76 5.00 3.77
CA LEU A 286 -30.14 4.97 4.19
C LEU A 286 -30.91 5.74 3.13
N ALA A 287 -32.02 5.16 2.64
CA ALA A 287 -32.81 5.68 1.51
C ALA A 287 -33.22 7.18 1.58
N ASN A 288 -33.07 7.82 2.74
CA ASN A 288 -33.48 9.20 3.00
C ASN A 288 -32.32 10.19 3.24
N TYR A 289 -31.06 9.77 3.15
CA TYR A 289 -29.92 10.67 3.35
C TYR A 289 -29.10 10.85 2.07
N HIS A 290 -29.27 12.01 1.44
CA HIS A 290 -28.46 12.44 0.31
C HIS A 290 -27.77 13.74 0.68
N PRO A 291 -26.44 13.81 0.67
CA PRO A 291 -25.75 15.05 0.95
C PRO A 291 -26.01 16.06 -0.18
N GLU A 292 -26.23 17.33 0.16
CA GLU A 292 -26.41 18.39 -0.84
C GLU A 292 -25.19 18.55 -1.76
N ARG A 293 -24.00 18.23 -1.23
CA ARG A 293 -22.73 18.20 -1.96
C ARG A 293 -21.92 16.99 -1.53
N VAL A 294 -21.38 16.26 -2.50
CA VAL A 294 -20.49 15.12 -2.26
C VAL A 294 -19.11 15.55 -1.74
N ARG A 295 -18.73 16.83 -1.91
CA ARG A 295 -17.45 17.39 -1.44
C ARG A 295 -17.59 18.80 -0.89
N GLN A 296 -16.85 19.07 0.19
CA GLN A 296 -16.59 20.42 0.68
C GLN A 296 -15.12 20.55 1.10
N GLY A 297 -14.38 21.44 0.45
CA GLY A 297 -12.93 21.54 0.65
C GLY A 297 -12.24 20.21 0.30
N LYS A 298 -11.40 19.71 1.20
CA LYS A 298 -10.70 18.40 1.06
C LYS A 298 -11.51 17.20 1.58
N VAL A 299 -12.76 17.41 1.99
CA VAL A 299 -13.58 16.41 2.67
C VAL A 299 -14.73 15.94 1.77
N TRP A 300 -14.78 14.63 1.54
CA TRP A 300 -15.85 13.95 0.82
C TRP A 300 -16.90 13.40 1.76
N MET A 301 -18.13 13.30 1.26
CA MET A 301 -19.23 12.56 1.88
C MET A 301 -19.52 11.35 1.01
N ALA A 302 -19.29 10.14 1.54
CA ALA A 302 -19.44 8.91 0.78
C ALA A 302 -20.28 7.89 1.54
N PRO A 303 -21.18 7.16 0.87
CA PRO A 303 -21.92 6.09 1.51
C PRO A 303 -21.01 4.90 1.81
N SER A 304 -21.42 4.06 2.78
CA SER A 304 -20.66 2.85 3.12
C SER A 304 -20.63 1.84 1.98
N SER A 305 -21.63 1.84 1.10
CA SER A 305 -21.64 1.07 -0.16
C SER A 305 -20.44 1.40 -1.04
N TRP A 306 -20.19 2.68 -1.31
CA TRP A 306 -19.00 3.13 -2.07
C TRP A 306 -17.70 2.59 -1.48
N PHE A 307 -17.55 2.64 -0.16
CA PHE A 307 -16.35 2.14 0.52
C PHE A 307 -16.17 0.63 0.29
N ILE A 308 -17.27 -0.14 0.41
CA ILE A 308 -17.25 -1.59 0.16
C ILE A 308 -16.93 -1.88 -1.31
N ASP A 309 -17.51 -1.13 -2.24
CA ASP A 309 -17.26 -1.31 -3.68
C ASP A 309 -15.81 -1.00 -4.05
N CYS A 310 -15.21 0.01 -3.42
CA CYS A 310 -13.77 0.30 -3.54
C CYS A 310 -12.92 -0.91 -3.10
N VAL A 311 -13.24 -1.52 -1.95
CA VAL A 311 -12.52 -2.69 -1.44
C VAL A 311 -12.69 -3.88 -2.38
N MET A 312 -13.92 -4.17 -2.80
CA MET A 312 -14.24 -5.32 -3.64
C MET A 312 -13.60 -5.22 -5.03
N SER A 313 -13.47 -4.00 -5.55
CA SER A 313 -12.80 -3.71 -6.81
C SER A 313 -11.30 -3.48 -6.63
N PHE A 314 -10.79 -3.27 -5.42
CA PHE A 314 -9.43 -2.76 -5.21
C PHE A 314 -9.13 -1.53 -6.08
N GLU A 315 -10.07 -0.58 -6.10
CA GLU A 315 -9.94 0.72 -6.76
C GLU A 315 -10.44 1.82 -5.83
N LEU A 316 -9.85 3.00 -5.90
CA LEU A 316 -10.45 4.19 -5.30
C LEU A 316 -11.44 4.78 -6.30
N LEU A 317 -12.71 4.42 -6.15
CA LEU A 317 -13.77 4.80 -7.09
C LEU A 317 -14.09 6.30 -7.01
N PRO A 318 -14.37 6.97 -8.14
CA PRO A 318 -14.78 8.38 -8.16
C PRO A 318 -16.09 8.61 -7.41
N LEU A 319 -16.25 9.81 -6.85
CA LEU A 319 -17.44 10.27 -6.12
C LEU A 319 -18.13 11.46 -6.80
N ASP A 320 -17.47 12.03 -7.79
CA ASP A 320 -17.79 13.25 -8.53
C ASP A 320 -18.39 12.98 -9.92
N SER A 321 -18.77 11.73 -10.20
CA SER A 321 -19.40 11.28 -11.46
C SER A 321 -20.90 11.06 -11.34
#